data_AF-A0A7S4W9Z2-F1
#
_entry.id   AF-A0A7S4W9Z2-F1
#
_cell.length_a   1.000
_cell.length_b   1.000
_cell.length_c   1.000
_cell.angle_alpha   90.00
_cell.angle_beta   90.00
_cell.angle_gamma   90.00
#
_symmetry.space_group_name_H-M   'P 1'
#
loop_
_entity.id
_entity.type
_entity.pdbx_description
1 polymer ?
#
loop_
_entity_poly.entity_id
_entity_poly.type
_entity_poly.pdbx_seq_one_letter_code
_entity_poly.pdbx_strand_id
1 'polypeptide(L)'
;MMARPSQAVCALLALTLAAPAEGRCAWPHEDCSHTGCCQIAGHRCFRKDARWAGCMRSCHPGVHHVDPPQHRTPWACEPVGPHHRDCAAKGEFCGHLGCCKQAGSGATRTETTGTSGRRTTAGTRTTRPTRS
;
A
#
# COMPACT_ATOMS: atom_id res chain seq x y z
N MET A 1 24.06 38.54 -32.28
CA MET A 1 24.97 37.53 -31.69
C MET A 1 24.38 37.12 -30.34
N MET A 2 23.38 36.23 -30.34
CA MET A 2 22.79 35.73 -29.10
C MET A 2 23.57 34.47 -28.70
N ALA A 3 24.48 34.61 -27.74
CA ALA A 3 25.29 33.51 -27.24
C ALA A 3 24.39 32.47 -26.56
N ARG A 4 24.45 31.22 -27.03
CA ARG A 4 23.72 30.09 -26.46
C ARG A 4 24.37 29.76 -25.11
N PRO A 5 23.67 29.88 -23.96
CA PRO A 5 24.27 29.53 -22.69
C PRO A 5 24.45 28.00 -22.61
N SER A 6 25.70 27.58 -22.35
CA SER A 6 26.11 26.19 -22.19
C SER A 6 25.24 25.44 -21.19
N GLN A 7 24.69 24.31 -21.62
CA GLN A 7 23.81 23.39 -20.90
C GLN A 7 24.42 22.73 -19.65
N ALA A 8 25.58 23.19 -19.18
CA ALA A 8 26.32 22.60 -18.06
C ALA A 8 25.88 23.12 -16.67
N VAL A 9 25.11 24.21 -16.60
CA VAL A 9 24.76 24.85 -15.31
C VAL A 9 23.51 24.23 -14.67
N CYS A 10 22.67 23.51 -15.43
CA CYS A 10 21.40 22.97 -14.91
C CYS A 10 21.54 21.67 -14.12
N ALA A 11 22.64 20.92 -14.29
CA ALA A 11 22.76 19.56 -13.75
C ALA A 11 23.34 19.48 -12.32
N LEU A 12 23.90 20.56 -11.78
CA LEU A 12 24.55 20.55 -10.45
C LEU A 12 23.61 20.90 -9.28
N LEU A 13 22.35 21.22 -9.55
CA LEU A 13 21.35 21.63 -8.53
C LEU A 13 20.27 20.56 -8.23
N ALA A 14 20.39 19.34 -8.75
CA ALA A 14 19.30 18.35 -8.73
C ALA A 14 19.62 17.03 -7.99
N LEU A 15 20.50 17.03 -6.98
CA LEU A 15 20.95 15.80 -6.32
C LEU A 15 20.72 15.69 -4.80
N THR A 16 19.92 16.57 -4.18
CA THR A 16 19.60 16.45 -2.75
C THR A 16 18.12 16.17 -2.48
N LEU A 17 17.87 14.90 -2.18
CA LEU A 17 16.78 14.34 -1.37
C LEU A 17 15.34 14.41 -1.94
N ALA A 18 15.04 13.51 -2.88
CA ALA A 18 13.76 12.80 -2.77
C ALA A 18 13.89 11.82 -1.59
N ALA A 19 13.56 12.28 -0.38
CA ALA A 19 13.46 11.40 0.77
C ALA A 19 12.43 10.30 0.46
N PRO A 20 12.67 9.02 0.82
CA PRO A 20 11.60 8.05 0.80
C PRO A 20 10.48 8.60 1.69
N ALA A 21 9.25 8.60 1.20
CA ALA A 21 8.08 8.89 2.00
C ALA A 21 7.87 7.72 2.97
N GLU A 22 8.77 7.58 3.93
CA GLU A 22 8.54 6.82 5.15
C GLU A 22 7.46 7.60 5.89
N GLY A 23 6.20 7.32 5.56
CA GLY A 23 5.05 8.07 6.02
C GLY A 23 5.05 8.10 7.55
N ARG A 24 5.35 9.27 8.13
CA ARG A 24 5.30 9.45 9.59
C ARG A 24 3.87 9.15 10.05
N CYS A 25 3.71 8.38 11.11
CA CYS A 25 2.39 8.12 11.67
C CYS A 25 1.70 9.42 12.10
N ALA A 26 0.39 9.45 11.90
CA ALA A 26 -0.42 10.64 12.15
C ALA A 26 -0.50 10.95 13.65
N TRP A 27 -0.59 12.24 13.98
CA TRP A 27 -0.95 12.67 15.34
C TRP A 27 -2.44 12.43 15.64
N PRO A 28 -2.86 12.50 16.90
CA PRO A 28 -4.27 12.39 17.25
C PRO A 28 -5.14 13.38 16.47
N HIS A 29 -6.22 12.88 15.89
CA HIS A 29 -7.19 13.60 15.04
C HIS A 29 -6.66 14.06 13.69
N GLU A 30 -5.41 13.74 13.33
CA GLU A 30 -4.92 13.95 11.96
C GLU A 30 -5.38 12.84 11.02
N ASP A 31 -5.31 13.14 9.72
CA ASP A 31 -5.57 12.15 8.70
C ASP A 31 -4.47 11.08 8.68
N CYS A 32 -4.88 9.84 8.90
CA CYS A 32 -4.04 8.66 8.85
C CYS A 32 -4.43 7.75 7.67
N SER A 33 -5.23 8.23 6.72
CA SER A 33 -5.73 7.41 5.62
C SER A 33 -4.60 6.85 4.74
N HIS A 34 -3.51 7.60 4.60
CA HIS A 34 -2.35 7.18 3.81
C HIS A 34 -1.35 6.29 4.58
N THR A 35 -1.23 6.50 5.89
CA THR A 35 -0.21 5.84 6.71
C THR A 35 -0.77 4.64 7.47
N GLY A 36 -2.08 4.62 7.73
CA GLY A 36 -2.76 3.60 8.52
C GLY A 36 -2.22 3.46 9.95
N CYS A 37 -1.44 4.42 10.44
CA CYS A 37 -0.77 4.35 11.73
C CYS A 37 -0.88 5.65 12.51
N CYS A 38 -0.86 5.49 13.83
CA CYS A 38 -1.00 6.54 14.83
C CYS A 38 0.29 6.66 15.63
N GLN A 39 0.71 7.88 15.94
CA GLN A 39 1.93 8.10 16.71
C GLN A 39 1.75 7.73 18.20
N ILE A 40 0.55 7.95 18.74
CA ILE A 40 0.25 7.71 20.15
C ILE A 40 -0.22 6.27 20.36
N ALA A 41 0.39 5.59 21.33
CA ALA A 41 -0.02 4.25 21.74
C ALA A 41 -1.50 4.23 22.18
N GLY A 42 -2.20 3.16 21.85
CA GLY A 42 -3.64 3.02 22.13
C GLY A 42 -4.56 3.81 21.19
N HIS A 43 -4.02 4.62 20.26
CA HIS A 43 -4.80 5.18 19.16
C HIS A 43 -4.74 4.26 17.95
N ARG A 44 -5.82 4.26 17.17
CA ARG A 44 -5.95 3.50 15.94
C ARG A 44 -6.49 4.43 14.85
N CYS A 45 -6.10 4.14 13.61
CA CYS A 45 -6.65 4.85 12.48
C CYS A 45 -8.05 4.33 12.17
N PHE A 46 -9.05 5.20 12.15
CA PHE A 46 -10.43 4.82 11.87
C PHE A 46 -10.96 5.58 10.67
N ARG A 47 -11.49 4.83 9.70
CA ARG A 47 -12.06 5.38 8.47
C ARG A 47 -13.32 6.17 8.77
N LYS A 48 -13.38 7.40 8.26
CA LYS A 48 -14.63 8.17 8.20
C LYS A 48 -15.38 7.80 6.92
N ASP A 49 -14.73 8.01 5.79
CA ASP A 49 -15.23 7.75 4.45
C ASP A 49 -14.10 7.28 3.52
N ALA A 50 -14.37 7.16 2.21
CA ALA A 50 -13.41 6.65 1.24
C ALA A 50 -12.15 7.52 1.06
N ARG A 51 -12.15 8.77 1.55
CA ARG A 51 -11.07 9.74 1.34
C ARG A 51 -10.40 10.20 2.64
N TRP A 52 -10.93 9.82 3.79
CA TRP A 52 -10.44 10.33 5.07
C TRP A 52 -10.52 9.31 6.18
N ALA A 53 -9.48 9.25 7.01
CA ALA A 53 -9.42 8.41 8.20
C ALA A 53 -8.71 9.14 9.33
N GLY A 54 -9.21 9.05 10.56
CA GLY A 54 -8.73 9.83 11.69
C GLY A 54 -8.02 8.98 12.72
N CYS A 55 -6.91 9.49 13.27
CA CYS A 55 -6.20 8.82 14.34
C CYS A 55 -6.88 9.09 15.70
N MET A 56 -7.57 8.11 16.26
CA MET A 56 -8.36 8.30 17.50
C MET A 56 -8.25 7.09 18.43
N ARG A 57 -8.53 7.31 19.73
CA ARG A 57 -8.55 6.23 20.72
C ARG A 57 -9.77 5.31 20.56
N SER A 58 -10.91 5.87 20.19
CA SER A 58 -12.16 5.16 19.94
C SER A 58 -12.95 5.84 18.82
N CYS A 59 -13.81 5.06 18.14
CA CYS A 59 -14.67 5.54 17.07
C CYS A 59 -16.02 4.85 17.17
N HIS A 60 -17.11 5.61 17.00
CA HIS A 60 -18.47 5.10 16.97
C HIS A 60 -19.10 5.40 15.60
N PRO A 61 -19.69 4.42 14.90
CA PRO A 61 -20.32 4.68 13.61
C PRO A 61 -21.42 5.75 13.70
N GLY A 62 -21.57 6.56 12.64
CA GLY A 62 -22.58 7.61 12.56
C GLY A 62 -22.01 9.03 12.55
N VAL A 63 -22.89 10.02 12.67
CA VAL A 63 -22.52 11.44 12.57
C VAL A 63 -21.95 11.93 13.89
N HIS A 64 -20.75 12.51 13.84
CA HIS A 64 -20.11 13.10 15.01
C HIS A 64 -20.35 14.61 15.01
N HIS A 65 -21.02 15.14 16.03
CA HIS A 65 -21.34 16.57 16.10
C HIS A 65 -20.13 17.48 16.42
N VAL A 66 -19.03 16.88 16.87
CA VAL A 66 -17.74 17.55 17.08
C VAL A 66 -17.08 17.93 15.74
N ASP A 67 -17.44 17.26 14.66
CA ASP A 67 -16.95 17.61 13.33
C ASP A 67 -17.49 18.99 12.91
N PRO A 68 -16.69 19.77 12.14
CA PRO A 68 -17.16 21.00 11.53
C PRO A 68 -18.47 20.78 10.76
N PRO A 69 -19.41 21.73 10.77
CA PRO A 69 -20.73 21.54 10.15
C PRO A 69 -20.70 21.00 8.71
N GLN A 70 -19.70 21.40 7.93
CA GLN A 70 -19.49 20.99 6.53
C GLN A 70 -18.99 19.53 6.39
N HIS A 71 -18.50 18.95 7.47
CA HIS A 71 -17.89 17.62 7.52
C HIS A 71 -18.62 16.63 8.41
N ARG A 72 -19.82 16.98 8.92
CA ARG A 72 -20.70 16.08 9.70
C ARG A 72 -21.33 14.99 8.84
N THR A 73 -20.51 14.18 8.20
CA THR A 73 -20.92 12.97 7.48
C THR A 73 -20.75 11.75 8.38
N PRO A 74 -21.49 10.66 8.11
CA PRO A 74 -21.38 9.45 8.90
C PRO A 74 -19.97 8.86 8.84
N TRP A 75 -19.43 8.49 10.01
CA TRP A 75 -18.19 7.73 10.12
C TRP A 75 -18.46 6.24 9.95
N ALA A 76 -17.65 5.58 9.13
CA ALA A 76 -17.65 4.11 9.02
C ALA A 76 -17.00 3.45 10.25
N CYS A 77 -16.03 4.11 10.87
CA CYS A 77 -15.23 3.61 12.00
C CYS A 77 -14.53 2.26 11.76
N GLU A 78 -14.24 1.95 10.50
CA GLU A 78 -13.48 0.76 10.14
C GLU A 78 -11.98 1.00 10.41
N PRO A 79 -11.27 0.08 11.08
CA PRO A 79 -9.85 0.27 11.36
C PRO A 79 -9.03 0.22 10.06
N VAL A 80 -8.19 1.23 9.85
CA VAL A 80 -7.20 1.27 8.77
C VAL A 80 -5.85 0.87 9.34
N GLY A 81 -5.16 -0.07 8.69
CA GLY A 81 -3.83 -0.49 9.07
C GLY A 81 -2.77 -0.01 8.07
N PRO A 82 -1.48 0.03 8.46
CA PRO A 82 -0.38 0.44 7.57
C PRO A 82 -0.16 -0.53 6.40
N HIS A 83 -0.66 -1.75 6.54
CA HIS A 83 -0.73 -2.74 5.49
C HIS A 83 -2.18 -3.17 5.36
N HIS A 84 -2.93 -2.57 4.45
CA HIS A 84 -4.18 -3.20 4.03
C HIS A 84 -3.80 -4.54 3.40
N ARG A 85 -4.03 -5.64 4.12
CA ARG A 85 -3.51 -6.97 3.76
C ARG A 85 -3.98 -7.42 2.37
N ASP A 86 -5.06 -6.81 1.90
CA ASP A 86 -5.65 -7.01 0.60
C ASP A 86 -5.57 -5.73 -0.26
N CYS A 87 -4.47 -5.49 -0.98
CA CYS A 87 -4.37 -4.30 -1.85
C CYS A 87 -5.61 -4.08 -2.74
N ALA A 88 -5.91 -2.81 -3.07
CA ALA A 88 -7.07 -2.43 -3.89
C ALA A 88 -7.09 -3.20 -5.22
N ALA A 89 -8.27 -3.54 -5.75
CA ALA A 89 -8.33 -4.17 -7.06
C ALA A 89 -7.84 -3.23 -8.17
N LYS A 90 -7.49 -3.80 -9.33
CA LYS A 90 -7.09 -3.01 -10.49
C LYS A 90 -8.24 -2.09 -10.90
N GLY A 91 -7.99 -0.79 -10.94
CA GLY A 91 -9.00 0.22 -11.32
C GLY A 91 -9.80 0.79 -10.15
N GLU A 92 -9.56 0.33 -8.92
CA GLU A 92 -10.09 0.97 -7.71
C GLU A 92 -9.14 2.05 -7.17
N PHE A 93 -9.69 2.99 -6.41
CA PHE A 93 -8.89 4.03 -5.77
C PHE A 93 -8.00 3.43 -4.68
N CYS A 94 -6.71 3.28 -4.97
CA CYS A 94 -5.72 2.71 -4.06
C CYS A 94 -4.95 3.74 -3.22
N GLY A 95 -5.24 5.04 -3.35
CA GLY A 95 -4.47 6.11 -2.70
C GLY A 95 -4.43 6.03 -1.18
N HIS A 96 -5.49 5.51 -0.56
CA HIS A 96 -5.60 5.34 0.90
C HIS A 96 -5.28 3.91 1.38
N LEU A 97 -5.05 2.96 0.47
CA LEU A 97 -4.70 1.58 0.85
C LEU A 97 -3.17 1.38 0.90
N GLY A 98 -2.41 2.39 0.46
CA GLY A 98 -0.95 2.33 0.34
C GLY A 98 -0.46 1.36 -0.74
N CYS A 99 -1.36 0.62 -1.40
CA CYS A 99 -1.03 -0.33 -2.46
C CYS A 99 -2.19 -0.61 -3.41
N CYS A 100 -1.88 -0.76 -4.70
CA CYS A 100 -2.78 -1.25 -5.74
C CYS A 100 -2.33 -2.65 -6.15
N LYS A 101 -3.26 -3.60 -6.38
CA LYS A 101 -2.91 -4.89 -7.00
C LYS A 101 -2.39 -4.62 -8.41
N GLN A 102 -1.09 -4.80 -8.64
CA GLN A 102 -0.57 -4.84 -10.00
C GLN A 102 -1.09 -6.10 -10.70
N ALA A 103 -1.25 -6.06 -12.02
CA ALA A 103 -1.52 -7.24 -12.84
C ALA A 103 -0.27 -8.14 -12.83
N GLY A 104 -0.08 -8.92 -11.77
CA GLY A 104 1.09 -9.76 -11.57
C GLY A 104 1.47 -10.05 -10.11
N SER A 105 0.86 -9.38 -9.12
CA SER A 105 1.16 -9.62 -7.70
C SER A 105 0.48 -10.87 -7.10
N GLY A 106 -0.24 -11.64 -7.93
CA GLY A 106 -0.64 -12.99 -7.59
C GLY A 106 0.59 -13.88 -7.66
N ALA A 107 1.19 -14.18 -6.50
CA ALA A 107 2.20 -15.21 -6.37
C ALA A 107 1.64 -16.56 -6.82
N THR A 108 1.68 -16.82 -8.13
CA THR A 108 1.89 -18.16 -8.64
C THR A 108 3.36 -18.19 -9.02
N ARG A 109 4.20 -18.73 -8.13
CA ARG A 109 5.46 -19.30 -8.59
C ARG A 109 5.06 -20.50 -9.46
N THR A 110 4.78 -20.28 -10.74
CA THR A 110 5.15 -21.29 -11.71
C THR A 110 6.67 -21.39 -11.61
N GLU A 111 7.13 -22.51 -11.05
CA GLU A 111 8.53 -22.86 -10.96
C GLU A 111 9.16 -22.72 -12.34
N THR A 112 9.92 -21.65 -12.53
CA THR A 112 10.88 -21.56 -13.62
C THR A 112 12.02 -22.51 -13.26
N THR A 113 11.85 -23.81 -13.53
CA THR A 113 12.97 -24.75 -13.57
C THR A 113 13.77 -24.47 -14.84
N GLY A 114 14.48 -23.34 -14.83
CA GLY A 114 15.55 -23.04 -15.77
C GLY A 114 16.87 -23.57 -15.21
N THR A 115 17.04 -24.88 -15.18
CA THR A 115 18.38 -25.48 -15.10
C THR A 115 18.70 -26.04 -16.47
N SER A 116 19.60 -25.34 -17.16
CA SER A 116 20.34 -25.83 -18.32
C SER A 116 20.89 -27.23 -18.02
N GLY A 117 20.30 -28.25 -18.64
CA GLY A 117 20.68 -29.65 -18.48
C GLY A 117 20.27 -30.43 -19.72
N ARG A 118 21.23 -30.65 -20.61
CA ARG A 118 21.10 -31.46 -21.82
C ARG A 118 20.93 -32.95 -21.43
N ARG A 119 20.14 -33.69 -22.23
CA ARG A 119 20.07 -35.19 -22.31
C ARG A 119 19.32 -35.84 -21.12
N THR A 120 18.51 -36.91 -21.24
CA THR A 120 18.22 -37.88 -22.29
C THR A 120 16.89 -38.59 -21.95
N THR A 121 16.29 -39.15 -22.98
CA THR A 121 15.14 -40.08 -23.05
C THR A 121 14.87 -41.04 -21.87
N ALA A 122 13.57 -41.36 -21.75
CA ALA A 122 12.97 -42.66 -21.41
C ALA A 122 12.84 -43.07 -19.93
N GLY A 123 11.64 -43.52 -19.56
CA GLY A 123 11.37 -44.17 -18.26
C GLY A 123 9.89 -44.32 -17.94
N THR A 124 9.22 -45.27 -18.60
CA THR A 124 7.87 -45.76 -18.29
C THR A 124 7.83 -46.49 -16.94
N ARG A 125 6.61 -46.69 -16.39
CA ARG A 125 6.20 -47.74 -15.41
C ARG A 125 6.52 -47.44 -13.93
N THR A 126 5.77 -47.84 -12.90
CA THR A 126 4.58 -48.71 -12.72
C THR A 126 4.25 -48.78 -11.21
N THR A 127 2.96 -48.69 -10.82
CA THR A 127 2.29 -49.26 -9.60
C THR A 127 2.82 -48.89 -8.19
N ARG A 128 2.11 -48.93 -7.05
CA ARG A 128 0.74 -49.22 -6.56
C ARG A 128 0.78 -48.85 -5.05
N PRO A 129 -0.32 -48.43 -4.37
CA PRO A 129 -0.28 -48.11 -2.94
C PRO A 129 -0.43 -49.37 -2.06
N THR A 130 0.26 -49.43 -0.92
CA THR A 130 0.03 -50.42 0.15
C THR A 130 0.13 -49.77 1.54
N ARG A 131 -1.04 -49.65 2.18
CA ARG A 131 -1.40 -49.98 3.59
C ARG A 131 -0.75 -49.27 4.78
N SER A 132 -1.60 -48.73 5.66
CA SER A 132 -1.80 -49.16 7.06
C SER A 132 -3.20 -48.76 7.53
#